data_AF-A0A7Y5I1L4-F1
#
_entry.id   AF-A0A7Y5I1L4-F1
#
_cell.length_a   1.000
_cell.length_b   1.000
_cell.length_c   1.000
_cell.angle_alpha   90.00
_cell.angle_beta   90.00
_cell.angle_gamma   90.00
#
_symmetry.space_group_name_H-M   'P 1'
#
loop_
_entity.id
_entity.type
_entity.pdbx_description
1 polymer ?
#
loop_
_entity_poly.entity_id
_entity_poly.type
_entity_poly.pdbx_seq_one_letter_code
_entity_poly.pdbx_strand_id
1 'polypeptide(L)'
;SFTWGHPQNWLVLILMMFAGAAIRQFFVLRHGYKLGHNGHPWPYALVGVAVLVGAVVWLRPGAPVFVASGALSTEVGAGFDYKEVQSVLQQRCVQCHGPELQMKGVRLDTPDQVAPRAQLIYQQVVLQKLMPMNNATQMTEAERALVARWYQAGAPVN
;
A
#
# COMPACT_ATOMS: atom_id res chain seq x y z
N SER A 1 -0.31 1.66 -1.21
CA SER A 1 0.33 2.66 -2.08
C SER A 1 0.00 2.34 -3.54
N PHE A 2 -1.18 2.74 -4.02
CA PHE A 2 -1.68 2.39 -5.36
C PHE A 2 -0.96 3.11 -6.51
N THR A 3 -0.19 4.16 -6.22
CA THR A 3 0.49 5.01 -7.22
C THR A 3 1.92 4.56 -7.57
N TRP A 4 2.53 3.70 -6.75
CA TRP A 4 3.94 3.31 -6.91
C TRP A 4 4.14 1.84 -7.33
N GLY A 5 3.14 0.97 -7.13
CA GLY A 5 3.26 -0.46 -7.40
C GLY A 5 2.44 -0.98 -8.59
N HIS A 6 1.67 -0.14 -9.27
CA HIS A 6 0.78 -0.57 -10.34
C HIS A 6 1.52 -0.56 -11.71
N PRO A 7 1.36 -1.57 -12.59
CA PRO A 7 2.01 -1.56 -13.90
C PRO A 7 1.65 -0.33 -14.78
N GLN A 8 0.60 0.41 -14.41
CA GLN A 8 0.13 1.62 -15.10
C GLN A 8 0.43 2.94 -14.34
N ASN A 9 1.41 2.97 -13.43
CA ASN A 9 1.81 4.20 -12.70
C ASN A 9 2.07 5.40 -13.65
N TRP A 10 2.59 5.11 -14.85
CA TRP A 10 2.86 6.10 -15.89
C TRP A 10 1.60 6.77 -16.43
N LEU A 11 0.47 6.04 -16.54
CA LEU A 11 -0.82 6.62 -16.95
C LEU A 11 -1.37 7.57 -15.91
N VAL A 12 -1.20 7.25 -14.62
CA VAL A 12 -1.61 8.12 -13.51
C VAL A 12 -0.82 9.43 -13.54
N LEU A 13 0.49 9.36 -13.80
CA LEU A 13 1.33 10.55 -13.96
C LEU A 13 0.89 11.40 -15.16
N ILE A 14 0.65 10.80 -16.32
CA ILE A 14 0.15 11.51 -17.51
C ILE A 14 -1.20 12.19 -17.21
N LEU A 15 -2.11 11.49 -16.53
CA LEU A 15 -3.42 12.02 -16.18
C LEU A 15 -3.33 13.19 -15.20
N MET A 16 -2.44 13.12 -14.19
CA MET A 16 -2.17 14.23 -13.27
C MET A 16 -1.58 15.45 -14.00
N MET A 17 -0.63 15.24 -14.92
CA MET A 17 -0.05 16.32 -15.72
C MET A 17 -1.09 16.96 -16.64
N PHE A 18 -1.92 16.14 -17.29
CA PHE A 18 -2.99 16.62 -18.16
C PHE A 18 -4.04 17.42 -17.38
N ALA A 19 -4.42 16.97 -16.18
CA ALA A 19 -5.32 17.71 -15.30
C ALA A 19 -4.75 19.09 -14.94
N GLY A 20 -3.46 19.17 -14.60
CA GLY A 20 -2.79 20.46 -14.33
C GLY A 20 -2.77 21.39 -15.54
N ALA A 21 -2.49 20.85 -16.73
CA ALA A 21 -2.50 21.61 -17.99
C ALA A 21 -3.92 22.12 -18.32
N ALA A 22 -4.95 21.29 -18.15
CA ALA A 22 -6.35 21.66 -18.39
C ALA A 22 -6.84 22.76 -17.43
N ILE A 23 -6.47 22.69 -16.15
CA ILE A 23 -6.79 23.74 -15.16
C ILE A 23 -6.14 25.06 -15.59
N ARG A 24 -4.85 25.05 -15.94
CA ARG A 24 -4.15 26.25 -16.42
C ARG A 24 -4.80 26.83 -17.67
N GLN A 25 -5.16 25.97 -18.63
CA GLN A 25 -5.81 26.37 -19.87
C GLN A 25 -7.18 27.01 -19.62
N PHE A 26 -7.96 26.46 -18.68
CA PHE A 26 -9.23 27.05 -18.26
C PHE A 26 -9.04 28.48 -17.70
N PHE A 27 -8.03 28.70 -16.86
CA PHE A 27 -7.75 30.03 -16.32
C PHE A 27 -7.23 31.01 -17.37
N VAL A 28 -6.40 30.58 -18.33
CA VAL A 28 -5.93 31.42 -19.45
C VAL A 28 -7.10 31.88 -20.33
N LEU A 29 -7.99 30.95 -20.70
CA LEU A 29 -9.18 31.26 -21.49
C LEU A 29 -10.17 32.15 -20.69
N ARG A 30 -10.33 31.90 -19.38
CA ARG A 30 -11.15 32.74 -18.49
C ARG A 30 -10.59 34.15 -18.32
N HIS A 31 -9.27 34.29 -18.28
CA HIS A 31 -8.62 35.61 -18.21
C HIS A 31 -8.75 36.35 -19.54
N GLY A 32 -8.56 35.67 -20.68
CA GLY A 32 -8.81 36.23 -22.02
C GLY A 32 -10.27 36.64 -22.26
N TYR A 33 -11.23 35.93 -21.64
CA TYR A 33 -12.64 36.32 -21.63
C TYR A 33 -12.89 37.61 -20.82
N LYS A 34 -12.25 37.75 -19.64
CA LYS A 34 -12.35 38.96 -18.83
C LYS A 34 -11.71 40.21 -19.47
N LEU A 35 -10.76 40.02 -20.39
CA LEU A 35 -10.11 41.09 -21.16
C LEU A 35 -10.81 41.40 -22.50
N GLY A 36 -11.96 40.78 -22.79
CA GLY A 36 -12.77 41.09 -23.98
C GLY A 36 -12.22 40.56 -25.31
N HIS A 37 -11.26 39.64 -25.28
CA HIS A 37 -10.60 39.10 -26.49
C HIS A 37 -11.21 37.78 -26.98
N ASN A 38 -12.02 37.09 -26.17
CA ASN A 38 -12.61 35.77 -26.48
C ASN A 38 -14.07 35.67 -26.02
N GLY A 39 -14.87 34.80 -26.65
CA GLY A 39 -16.29 34.54 -26.32
C GLY A 39 -16.51 33.70 -25.04
N HIS A 40 -17.76 33.68 -24.55
CA HIS A 40 -18.16 33.17 -23.22
C HIS A 40 -17.76 31.70 -22.95
N PRO A 41 -17.00 31.37 -21.89
CA PRO A 41 -16.35 30.07 -21.69
C PRO A 41 -17.25 28.98 -21.08
N TRP A 42 -18.57 29.04 -21.32
CA TRP A 42 -19.52 28.05 -20.79
C TRP A 42 -19.30 26.60 -21.31
N PRO A 43 -18.86 26.37 -22.57
CA PRO A 43 -18.61 25.01 -23.06
C PRO A 43 -17.47 24.31 -22.31
N TYR A 44 -16.45 25.04 -21.87
CA TYR A 44 -15.29 24.49 -21.17
C TYR A 44 -15.62 24.04 -19.73
N ALA A 45 -16.57 24.71 -19.07
CA ALA A 45 -17.06 24.29 -17.76
C ALA A 45 -17.82 22.96 -17.85
N LEU A 46 -18.64 22.78 -18.90
CA LEU A 46 -19.34 21.52 -19.18
C LEU A 46 -18.37 20.37 -19.46
N VAL A 47 -17.33 20.63 -20.27
CA VAL A 47 -16.28 19.64 -20.54
C VAL A 47 -15.50 19.27 -19.27
N GLY A 48 -15.18 20.25 -18.42
CA GLY A 48 -14.50 20.00 -17.14
C GLY A 48 -15.31 19.09 -16.20
N VAL A 49 -16.62 19.34 -16.07
CA VAL A 49 -17.51 18.49 -15.25
C VAL A 49 -17.66 17.10 -15.85
N ALA A 50 -17.81 16.98 -17.18
CA ALA A 50 -17.91 15.68 -17.85
C ALA A 50 -16.65 14.83 -17.66
N VAL A 51 -15.45 15.43 -17.73
CA VAL A 51 -14.17 14.75 -17.50
C VAL A 51 -14.03 14.32 -16.04
N LEU A 52 -14.44 15.16 -15.08
CA LEU A 52 -14.41 14.80 -13.65
C LEU A 52 -15.35 13.64 -13.33
N VAL A 53 -16.58 13.67 -13.85
CA VAL A 53 -17.55 12.59 -13.66
C VAL A 53 -17.06 11.30 -14.33
N GLY A 54 -16.50 11.38 -15.53
CA GLY A 54 -15.89 10.25 -16.22
C GLY A 54 -14.72 9.64 -15.44
N ALA A 55 -13.85 10.47 -14.88
CA ALA A 55 -12.75 10.03 -14.03
C ALA A 55 -13.24 9.37 -12.74
N VAL A 56 -14.27 9.91 -12.07
CA VAL A 56 -14.86 9.32 -10.86
C VAL A 56 -15.47 7.94 -11.15
N VAL A 57 -16.16 7.78 -12.28
CA VAL A 57 -16.74 6.49 -12.69
C VAL A 57 -15.64 5.49 -13.03
N TRP A 58 -14.58 5.94 -13.71
CA TRP A 58 -13.44 5.10 -14.11
C TRP A 58 -12.55 4.67 -12.94
N LEU A 59 -12.34 5.57 -11.96
CA LEU A 59 -11.53 5.31 -10.76
C LEU A 59 -12.32 4.63 -9.65
N ARG A 60 -13.59 4.22 -9.87
CA ARG A 60 -14.35 3.46 -8.87
C ARG A 60 -13.52 2.24 -8.44
N PRO A 61 -12.97 2.22 -7.21
CA PRO A 61 -12.26 1.04 -6.75
C PRO A 61 -13.30 -0.07 -6.63
N GLY A 62 -12.98 -1.27 -7.13
CA GLY A 62 -13.76 -2.46 -6.83
C GLY A 62 -13.98 -2.53 -5.32
N ALA A 63 -15.22 -2.87 -4.92
CA ALA A 63 -15.66 -2.83 -3.53
C ALA A 63 -14.55 -3.32 -2.59
N PRO A 64 -14.24 -2.61 -1.49
CA PRO A 64 -13.26 -3.10 -0.54
C PRO A 64 -13.72 -4.49 -0.11
N VAL A 65 -12.93 -5.49 -0.48
CA VAL A 65 -13.09 -6.83 0.07
C VAL A 65 -12.67 -6.68 1.52
N PHE A 66 -13.64 -6.36 2.38
CA PHE A 66 -13.51 -6.64 3.79
C PHE A 66 -13.41 -8.15 3.87
N VAL A 67 -12.17 -8.65 3.88
CA VAL A 67 -11.91 -9.97 4.42
C VAL A 67 -12.29 -9.82 5.88
N ALA A 68 -13.54 -10.20 6.19
CA ALA A 68 -13.96 -10.39 7.56
C ALA A 68 -12.86 -11.23 8.20
N SER A 69 -12.26 -10.72 9.27
CA SER A 69 -11.49 -11.53 10.20
C SER A 69 -12.47 -12.49 10.86
N GLY A 70 -12.93 -13.47 10.08
CA GLY A 70 -13.64 -14.62 10.57
C GLY A 70 -12.66 -15.33 11.47
N ALA A 71 -13.01 -15.38 12.75
CA ALA A 71 -12.43 -16.28 13.71
C ALA A 71 -12.33 -17.66 13.05
N LEU A 72 -11.11 -18.06 12.66
CA LEU A 72 -10.82 -19.47 12.47
C LEU A 72 -10.33 -19.96 13.82
N SER A 73 -11.32 -20.40 14.59
CA SER A 73 -11.12 -21.21 15.78
C SER A 73 -10.18 -22.38 15.46
N THR A 74 -9.18 -22.53 16.32
CA THR A 74 -8.72 -23.80 16.89
C THR A 74 -8.90 -25.04 16.00
N GLU A 75 -7.87 -25.38 15.22
CA GLU A 75 -7.45 -26.77 14.93
C GLU A 75 -6.34 -26.78 13.87
N VAL A 76 -5.09 -26.51 14.26
CA VAL A 76 -3.91 -27.28 13.80
C VAL A 76 -2.85 -27.19 14.91
N GLY A 77 -2.97 -28.09 15.88
CA GLY A 77 -1.88 -28.47 16.78
C GLY A 77 -0.84 -29.34 16.05
N ALA A 78 -0.30 -28.86 14.94
CA ALA A 78 0.91 -29.42 14.34
C ALA A 78 1.96 -28.33 14.45
N GLY A 79 2.95 -28.55 15.32
CA GLY A 79 3.97 -27.58 15.69
C GLY A 79 4.54 -26.86 14.48
N PHE A 80 4.10 -25.61 14.29
CA PHE A 80 4.80 -24.70 13.41
C PHE A 80 6.05 -24.27 14.16
N ASP A 81 7.23 -24.61 13.65
CA ASP A 81 8.49 -24.23 14.30
C ASP A 81 8.70 -22.72 14.15
N TYR A 82 8.32 -21.97 15.19
CA TYR A 82 8.53 -20.53 15.24
C TYR A 82 10.01 -20.16 15.08
N LYS A 83 10.94 -21.08 15.38
CA LYS A 83 12.38 -20.86 15.25
C LYS A 83 12.81 -20.52 13.82
N GLU A 84 12.16 -21.10 12.81
CA GLU A 84 12.44 -20.77 11.41
C GLU A 84 12.05 -19.31 11.12
N VAL A 85 10.85 -18.89 11.52
CA VAL A 85 10.39 -17.50 11.35
C VAL A 85 11.26 -16.55 12.16
N GLN A 86 11.60 -16.91 13.39
CA GLN A 86 12.48 -16.12 14.26
C GLN A 86 13.84 -15.91 13.60
N SER A 87 14.41 -16.92 12.95
CA SER A 87 15.68 -16.79 12.23
C SER A 87 15.59 -15.77 11.09
N VAL A 88 14.48 -15.78 10.33
CA VAL A 88 14.21 -14.81 9.27
C VAL A 88 14.03 -13.40 9.85
N LEU A 89 13.25 -13.26 10.93
CA LEU A 89 13.06 -11.97 11.60
C LEU A 89 14.39 -11.42 12.14
N GLN A 90 15.22 -12.27 12.73
CA GLN A 90 16.54 -11.91 13.24
C GLN A 90 17.48 -11.42 12.13
N GLN A 91 17.51 -12.12 11.00
CA GLN A 91 18.40 -11.80 9.89
C GLN A 91 17.94 -10.60 9.05
N ARG A 92 16.61 -10.42 8.91
CA ARG A 92 16.02 -9.46 7.95
C ARG A 92 15.38 -8.24 8.58
N CYS A 93 14.98 -8.31 9.85
CA CYS A 93 14.13 -7.29 10.48
C CYS A 93 14.75 -6.66 11.74
N VAL A 94 15.46 -7.43 12.57
CA VAL A 94 15.98 -6.97 13.88
C VAL A 94 17.01 -5.85 13.74
N GLN A 95 17.70 -5.71 12.61
CA GLN A 95 18.62 -4.57 12.39
C GLN A 95 17.93 -3.21 12.55
N CYS A 96 16.65 -3.11 12.19
CA CYS A 96 15.86 -1.86 12.29
C CYS A 96 14.71 -1.93 13.30
N HIS A 97 14.40 -3.13 13.80
CA HIS A 97 13.31 -3.42 14.74
C HIS A 97 13.80 -4.23 15.95
N GLY A 98 15.03 -3.98 16.37
CA GLY A 98 15.70 -4.64 17.48
C GLY A 98 15.65 -3.82 18.78
N PRO A 99 16.42 -4.21 19.80
CA PRO A 99 16.48 -3.47 21.06
C PRO A 99 17.12 -2.08 20.89
N GLU A 100 18.13 -1.96 20.02
CA GLU A 100 18.88 -0.72 19.78
C GLU A 100 18.13 0.28 18.90
N LEU A 101 17.41 -0.22 17.88
CA LEU A 101 16.66 0.60 16.93
C LEU A 101 15.26 0.03 16.75
N GLN A 102 14.25 0.82 17.13
CA GLN A 102 12.84 0.44 17.05
C GLN A 102 12.11 1.37 16.09
N MET A 103 12.33 1.15 14.79
CA MET A 103 11.68 1.96 13.76
C MET A 103 10.15 1.90 13.94
N LYS A 104 9.52 3.08 14.08
CA LYS A 104 8.09 3.24 14.38
C LYS A 104 7.62 2.56 15.68
N GLY A 105 8.51 2.37 16.66
CA GLY A 105 8.18 1.74 17.94
C GLY A 105 7.85 0.25 17.82
N VAL A 106 8.29 -0.41 16.74
CA VAL A 106 8.10 -1.84 16.52
C VAL A 106 9.39 -2.59 16.87
N ARG A 107 9.24 -3.60 17.73
CA ARG A 107 10.29 -4.49 18.21
C ARG A 107 9.94 -5.94 17.85
N LEU A 108 10.88 -6.67 17.23
CA LEU A 108 10.66 -8.00 16.63
C LEU A 108 11.70 -9.05 17.07
N ASP A 109 12.50 -8.75 18.07
CA ASP A 109 13.53 -9.65 18.62
C ASP A 109 12.98 -10.65 19.64
N THR A 110 11.91 -10.31 20.36
CA THR A 110 11.29 -11.21 21.34
C THR A 110 9.91 -11.74 20.88
N PRO A 111 9.58 -13.01 21.17
CA PRO A 111 8.31 -13.62 20.77
C PRO A 111 7.08 -12.84 21.28
N ASP A 112 7.15 -12.35 22.53
CA ASP A 112 6.08 -11.54 23.17
C ASP A 112 5.76 -10.25 22.42
N GLN A 113 6.73 -9.70 21.67
CA GLN A 113 6.53 -8.47 20.88
C GLN A 113 6.08 -8.76 19.45
N VAL A 114 6.35 -9.98 18.95
CA VAL A 114 5.99 -10.42 17.60
C VAL A 114 4.52 -10.84 17.52
N ALA A 115 4.03 -11.65 18.46
CA ALA A 115 2.65 -12.15 18.48
C ALA A 115 1.58 -11.05 18.29
N PRO A 116 1.55 -9.96 19.09
CA PRO A 116 0.54 -8.91 18.93
C PRO A 116 0.66 -8.12 17.63
N ARG A 117 1.80 -8.23 16.92
CA ARG A 117 2.10 -7.49 15.69
C ARG A 117 2.05 -8.36 14.44
N ALA A 118 1.67 -9.64 14.57
CA ALA A 118 1.66 -10.61 13.48
C ALA A 118 0.90 -10.12 12.24
N GLN A 119 -0.27 -9.50 12.43
CA GLN A 119 -1.06 -8.93 11.33
C GLN A 119 -0.34 -7.78 10.61
N LEU A 120 0.34 -6.91 11.36
CA LEU A 120 1.13 -5.82 10.77
C LEU A 120 2.32 -6.36 9.99
N ILE A 121 3.00 -7.38 10.52
CA ILE A 121 4.12 -8.07 9.85
C ILE A 121 3.63 -8.68 8.54
N TYR A 122 2.51 -9.42 8.56
CA TYR A 122 1.93 -10.02 7.35
C TYR A 122 1.58 -8.96 6.29
N GLN A 123 0.94 -7.87 6.69
CA GLN A 123 0.59 -6.79 5.75
C GLN A 123 1.83 -6.14 5.13
N GLN A 124 2.87 -5.82 5.91
CA GLN A 124 4.03 -5.10 5.37
C GLN A 124 5.01 -6.00 4.62
N VAL A 125 5.22 -7.22 5.09
CA VAL A 125 6.21 -8.16 4.55
C VAL A 125 5.64 -8.99 3.41
N VAL A 126 4.40 -9.49 3.54
CA VAL A 126 3.82 -10.40 2.55
C VAL A 126 3.00 -9.63 1.51
N LEU A 127 2.04 -8.82 1.95
CA LEU A 127 1.10 -8.16 1.04
C LEU A 127 1.73 -6.96 0.33
N GLN A 128 2.32 -6.04 1.09
CA GLN A 128 2.84 -4.79 0.54
C GLN A 128 4.29 -4.91 0.08
N LYS A 129 5.01 -5.95 0.53
CA LYS A 129 6.44 -6.18 0.25
C LYS A 129 7.32 -4.95 0.50
N LEU A 130 6.92 -4.08 1.43
CA LEU A 130 7.63 -2.83 1.75
C LEU A 130 8.82 -3.06 2.68
N MET A 131 8.75 -4.12 3.48
CA MET A 131 9.81 -4.53 4.38
C MET A 131 10.45 -5.81 3.86
N PRO A 132 11.79 -5.93 3.87
CA PRO A 132 12.78 -4.90 4.23
C PRO A 132 12.77 -3.74 3.23
N MET A 133 13.05 -2.51 3.69
CA MET A 133 13.06 -1.31 2.83
C MET A 133 13.94 -1.51 1.60
N ASN A 134 13.36 -1.33 0.41
CA ASN A 134 13.99 -1.61 -0.89
C ASN A 134 14.67 -2.99 -0.99
N ASN A 135 14.14 -3.97 -0.25
CA ASN A 135 14.73 -5.30 -0.08
C ASN A 135 16.23 -5.29 0.33
N ALA A 136 16.64 -4.33 1.17
CA ALA A 136 18.05 -4.14 1.54
C ALA A 136 18.73 -5.40 2.12
N THR A 137 17.99 -6.24 2.85
CA THR A 137 18.52 -7.50 3.41
C THR A 137 18.34 -8.70 2.49
N GLN A 138 17.97 -8.49 1.22
CA GLN A 138 17.75 -9.53 0.22
C GLN A 138 16.80 -10.65 0.67
N MET A 139 15.64 -10.27 1.24
CA MET A 139 14.62 -11.25 1.63
C MET A 139 14.01 -11.89 0.38
N THR A 140 14.02 -13.21 0.34
CA THR A 140 13.53 -14.06 -0.74
C THR A 140 12.02 -14.26 -0.66
N GLU A 141 11.40 -14.67 -1.77
CA GLU A 141 9.96 -14.99 -1.78
C GLU A 141 9.64 -16.22 -0.92
N ALA A 142 10.58 -17.16 -0.78
CA ALA A 142 10.42 -18.34 0.08
C ALA A 142 10.34 -17.94 1.57
N GLU A 143 11.18 -17.01 2.02
CA GLU A 143 11.12 -16.46 3.38
C GLU A 143 9.80 -15.69 3.61
N ARG A 144 9.30 -14.96 2.61
CA ARG A 144 7.99 -14.29 2.70
C ARG A 144 6.84 -15.29 2.78
N ALA A 145 6.92 -16.38 2.02
CA ALA A 145 5.95 -17.47 2.08
C ALA A 145 5.97 -18.18 3.44
N LEU A 146 7.13 -18.31 4.08
CA LEU A 146 7.23 -18.81 5.45
C LEU A 146 6.44 -17.92 6.43
N VAL A 147 6.65 -16.60 6.37
CA VAL A 147 5.91 -15.62 7.19
C VAL A 147 4.41 -15.65 6.90
N ALA A 148 4.02 -15.86 5.64
CA ALA A 148 2.62 -16.00 5.25
C ALA A 148 1.96 -17.23 5.88
N ARG A 149 2.63 -18.39 5.83
CA ARG A 149 2.15 -19.64 6.43
C ARG A 149 2.05 -19.54 7.94
N TRP A 150 3.05 -18.94 8.58
CA TRP A 150 3.04 -18.66 10.03
C TRP A 150 1.83 -17.83 10.45
N TYR A 151 1.56 -16.73 9.73
CA TYR A 151 0.40 -15.89 10.02
C TYR A 151 -0.92 -16.64 9.83
N GLN A 152 -1.04 -17.42 8.74
CA GLN A 152 -2.23 -18.23 8.44
C GLN A 152 -2.45 -19.35 9.46
N ALA A 153 -1.40 -19.86 10.09
CA ALA A 153 -1.46 -20.85 11.16
C ALA A 153 -1.85 -20.25 12.54
N GLY A 154 -2.24 -18.97 12.58
CA GLY A 154 -2.62 -18.28 13.82
C GLY A 154 -1.45 -17.60 14.54
N ALA A 155 -0.31 -17.41 13.85
CA ALA A 155 0.89 -16.76 14.36
C ALA A 155 1.41 -17.33 15.71
N PRO A 156 1.63 -18.66 15.81
CA PRO A 156 2.18 -19.25 17.02
C PRO A 156 3.60 -18.75 17.28
N VAL A 157 3.91 -18.41 18.54
CA VAL A 157 5.23 -17.92 18.98
C VAL A 157 5.88 -18.84 20.03
N ASN A 158 5.28 -20.01 20.23
CA ASN A 158 5.62 -20.99 21.27
C ASN A 158 6.53 -22.09 20.73
#